data_AF-A0A8B3JIJ8-F1
#
_entry.id   AF-A0A8B3JIJ8-F1
#
_cell.length_a   1.000
_cell.length_b   1.000
_cell.length_c   1.000
_cell.angle_alpha   90.00
_cell.angle_beta   90.00
_cell.angle_gamma   90.00
#
_symmetry.space_group_name_H-M   'P 1'
#
loop_
_entity.id
_entity.type
_entity.pdbx_description
1 polymer ?
#
loop_
_entity_poly.entity_id
_entity_poly.type
_entity_poly.pdbx_seq_one_letter_code
_entity_poly.pdbx_strand_id
1 'polypeptide(L)'
;MTGFATQYYNEDDSLAEISTTLPLSPTITIGKKTVQMEVTPLVDISSTTVQKGSSARWVCLHDDDGTNYWFISDNEMGAGLLTALAIAQDGIHKECAKTTEHVSVSVANVPLLNATHGNLVELLGKKEIAKNNAMLFYQETPVKNGFIRSNTVSYYFDGEKVRGVIIGQITSN
;
A
#
# COMPACT_ATOMS: atom_id res chain seq x y z
N MET A 1 5.86 5.82 -12.30
CA MET A 1 5.10 6.44 -11.19
C MET A 1 5.72 7.78 -10.85
N THR A 2 5.01 8.56 -10.06
CA THR A 2 5.29 9.95 -9.68
C THR A 2 4.90 10.09 -8.20
N GLY A 3 5.38 11.14 -7.53
CA GLY A 3 5.18 11.33 -6.09
C GLY A 3 5.70 10.19 -5.22
N PHE A 4 5.08 9.98 -4.07
CA PHE A 4 5.44 8.93 -3.11
C PHE A 4 5.47 7.53 -3.73
N ALA A 5 4.60 7.22 -4.69
CA ALA A 5 4.52 5.88 -5.29
C ALA A 5 5.78 5.45 -6.06
N THR A 6 6.75 6.34 -6.33
CA THR A 6 8.05 5.91 -6.84
C THR A 6 8.78 4.98 -5.88
N GLN A 7 8.46 5.03 -4.58
CA GLN A 7 9.00 4.09 -3.58
C GLN A 7 8.61 2.63 -3.87
N TYR A 8 7.53 2.38 -4.62
CA TYR A 8 7.19 1.02 -5.06
C TYR A 8 8.28 0.38 -5.92
N TYR A 9 9.00 1.16 -6.71
CA TYR A 9 10.11 0.67 -7.54
C TYR A 9 11.46 0.74 -6.82
N ASN A 10 11.50 1.31 -5.62
CA ASN A 10 12.73 1.43 -4.87
C ASN A 10 12.94 0.14 -4.09
N GLU A 11 13.41 -0.89 -4.79
CA GLU A 11 13.91 -2.16 -4.25
C GLU A 11 15.27 -1.94 -3.57
N ASP A 12 15.41 -0.89 -2.77
CA ASP A 12 16.60 -0.74 -1.96
C ASP A 12 16.52 -1.87 -0.92
N ASP A 13 17.41 -2.87 -1.04
CA ASP A 13 17.54 -4.10 -0.19
C ASP A 13 17.73 -3.81 1.32
N SER A 14 17.49 -2.57 1.75
CA SER A 14 17.73 -2.02 3.08
C SER A 14 16.45 -1.87 3.91
N LEU A 15 15.26 -2.16 3.38
CA LEU A 15 14.04 -2.17 4.20
C LEU A 15 14.18 -3.25 5.28
N ALA A 16 14.10 -2.83 6.55
CA ALA A 16 14.03 -3.78 7.64
C ALA A 16 12.70 -4.53 7.55
N GLU A 17 12.78 -5.82 7.22
CA GLU A 17 11.64 -6.72 7.14
C GLU A 17 11.35 -7.36 8.50
N ILE A 18 10.09 -7.25 8.94
CA ILE A 18 9.66 -7.75 10.24
C ILE A 18 8.39 -8.59 10.04
N SER A 19 8.49 -9.88 10.33
CA SER A 19 7.31 -10.74 10.38
C SER A 19 6.40 -10.35 11.55
N THR A 20 5.09 -10.45 11.33
CA THR A 20 4.08 -10.17 12.36
C THR A 20 2.93 -11.18 12.32
N THR A 21 2.29 -11.36 13.46
CA THR A 21 1.04 -12.13 13.59
C THR A 21 -0.20 -11.25 13.43
N LEU A 22 -0.03 -9.93 13.33
CA LEU A 22 -1.14 -9.02 13.08
C LEU A 22 -1.72 -9.28 11.68
N PRO A 23 -3.05 -9.28 11.51
CA PRO A 23 -3.66 -9.40 10.20
C PRO A 23 -3.34 -8.13 9.39
N LEU A 24 -2.60 -8.29 8.29
CA LEU A 24 -2.21 -7.16 7.43
C LEU A 24 -3.10 -6.98 6.20
N SER A 25 -4.15 -7.80 6.05
CA SER A 25 -5.07 -7.67 4.92
C SER A 25 -5.86 -6.36 4.97
N PRO A 26 -5.89 -5.58 3.87
CA PRO A 26 -6.58 -4.30 3.84
C PRO A 26 -8.09 -4.45 3.57
N THR A 27 -8.86 -3.51 4.09
CA THR A 27 -10.21 -3.20 3.62
C THR A 27 -10.16 -1.90 2.85
N ILE A 28 -10.58 -1.92 1.57
CA ILE A 28 -10.52 -0.78 0.67
C ILE A 28 -11.92 -0.52 0.11
N THR A 29 -12.40 0.72 0.24
CA THR A 29 -13.64 1.17 -0.37
C THR A 29 -13.45 2.49 -1.11
N ILE A 30 -14.18 2.64 -2.22
CA ILE A 30 -14.30 3.90 -2.98
C ILE A 30 -15.78 4.17 -3.13
N GLY A 31 -16.29 5.15 -2.38
CA GLY A 31 -17.72 5.37 -2.24
C GLY A 31 -18.42 4.13 -1.67
N LYS A 32 -19.30 3.53 -2.46
CA LYS A 32 -20.01 2.28 -2.11
C LYS A 32 -19.35 1.01 -2.64
N LYS A 33 -18.29 1.13 -3.45
CA LYS A 33 -17.62 0.00 -4.08
C LYS A 33 -16.57 -0.57 -3.14
N THR A 34 -16.58 -1.89 -2.96
CA THR A 34 -15.48 -2.62 -2.32
C THR A 34 -14.42 -2.93 -3.37
N VAL A 35 -13.17 -2.60 -3.06
CA VAL A 35 -12.00 -2.93 -3.88
C VAL A 35 -11.22 -4.02 -3.15
N GLN A 36 -10.86 -5.08 -3.87
CA GLN A 36 -10.22 -6.25 -3.29
C GLN A 36 -8.88 -6.53 -3.98
N MET A 37 -7.86 -6.77 -3.16
CA MET A 37 -6.54 -7.21 -3.61
C MET A 37 -6.64 -8.56 -4.32
N GLU A 38 -5.91 -8.74 -5.41
CA GLU A 38 -5.86 -9.94 -6.27
C GLU A 38 -7.21 -10.33 -6.88
N VAL A 39 -8.19 -9.43 -6.86
CA VAL A 39 -9.55 -9.68 -7.38
C VAL A 39 -10.03 -8.53 -8.25
N THR A 40 -9.88 -7.29 -7.81
CA THR A 40 -10.37 -6.12 -8.56
C THR A 40 -9.39 -5.71 -9.65
N PRO A 41 -9.81 -5.69 -10.94
CA PRO A 41 -9.01 -5.12 -12.02
C PRO A 41 -8.81 -3.62 -11.85
N LEU A 42 -7.62 -3.10 -12.19
CA LEU A 42 -7.35 -1.65 -12.12
C LEU A 42 -8.35 -0.82 -12.94
N VAL A 43 -8.82 -1.37 -14.07
CA VAL A 43 -9.78 -0.70 -14.96
C VAL A 43 -11.16 -0.49 -14.32
N ASP A 44 -11.49 -1.24 -13.27
CA ASP A 44 -12.79 -1.16 -12.59
C ASP A 44 -12.78 -0.18 -11.41
N ILE A 45 -11.58 0.26 -10.97
CA ILE A 45 -11.38 1.16 -9.84
C ILE A 45 -11.84 2.58 -10.17
N SER A 46 -11.51 3.08 -11.36
CA SER A 46 -11.86 4.42 -11.82
C SER A 46 -11.96 4.46 -13.34
N SER A 47 -12.73 5.42 -13.87
CA SER A 47 -12.75 5.73 -15.31
C SER A 47 -11.47 6.39 -15.82
N THR A 48 -10.50 6.66 -14.93
CA THR A 48 -9.21 7.22 -15.27
C THR A 48 -8.36 6.23 -16.05
N THR A 49 -7.53 6.73 -16.97
CA THR A 49 -6.62 5.90 -17.75
C THR A 49 -5.62 5.15 -16.85
N VAL A 50 -5.52 3.83 -17.05
CA VAL A 50 -4.49 3.01 -16.43
C VAL A 50 -3.12 3.38 -17.01
N GLN A 51 -2.25 3.86 -16.14
CA GLN A 51 -0.86 4.19 -16.44
C GLN A 51 -0.01 2.91 -16.51
N LYS A 52 1.07 2.95 -17.28
CA LYS A 52 1.97 1.81 -17.49
C LYS A 52 3.42 2.22 -17.21
N GLY A 53 4.13 1.39 -16.46
CA GLY A 53 5.57 1.49 -16.24
C GLY A 53 6.25 0.16 -16.54
N SER A 54 7.55 0.09 -16.26
CA SER A 54 8.38 -1.09 -16.50
C SER A 54 7.94 -2.29 -15.65
N SER A 55 7.74 -2.09 -14.35
CA SER A 55 7.47 -3.19 -13.40
C SER A 55 6.03 -3.22 -12.88
N ALA A 56 5.22 -2.19 -13.17
CA ALA A 56 3.83 -2.16 -12.74
C ALA A 56 2.93 -1.30 -13.63
N ARG A 57 1.62 -1.47 -13.47
CA ARG A 57 0.55 -0.59 -13.95
C ARG A 57 -0.15 0.05 -12.77
N TRP A 58 -0.71 1.23 -12.95
CA TRP A 58 -1.43 1.89 -11.85
C TRP A 58 -2.55 2.82 -12.29
N VAL A 59 -3.47 3.06 -11.37
CA VAL A 59 -4.41 4.18 -11.39
C VAL A 59 -4.09 5.05 -10.18
N CYS A 60 -4.01 6.35 -10.36
CA CYS A 60 -3.86 7.28 -9.25
C CYS A 60 -5.10 8.14 -9.06
N LEU A 61 -5.57 8.22 -7.82
CA LEU A 61 -6.63 9.13 -7.38
C LEU A 61 -6.09 10.06 -6.30
N HIS A 62 -6.67 11.24 -6.17
CA HIS A 62 -6.45 12.10 -5.01
C HIS A 62 -7.76 12.67 -4.48
N ASP A 63 -7.82 12.84 -3.16
CA ASP A 63 -8.94 13.52 -2.48
C ASP A 63 -8.72 15.05 -2.39
N ASP A 64 -9.66 15.74 -1.75
CA ASP A 64 -9.59 17.19 -1.51
C ASP A 64 -8.56 17.59 -0.46
N ASP A 65 -8.20 16.66 0.43
CA ASP A 65 -7.24 16.88 1.52
C ASP A 65 -5.78 16.70 1.05
N GLY A 66 -5.58 16.35 -0.22
CA GLY A 66 -4.27 16.15 -0.82
C GLY A 66 -3.67 14.76 -0.53
N THR A 67 -4.49 13.80 -0.11
CA THR A 67 -4.11 12.39 -0.03
C THR A 67 -4.19 11.77 -1.40
N ASN A 68 -3.10 11.15 -1.84
CA ASN A 68 -3.01 10.39 -3.08
C ASN A 68 -3.09 8.89 -2.79
N TYR A 69 -3.73 8.18 -3.71
CA TYR A 69 -3.93 6.73 -3.69
C TYR A 69 -3.49 6.16 -5.03
N TRP A 70 -2.37 5.45 -5.05
CA TRP A 70 -1.92 4.73 -6.23
C TRP A 70 -2.29 3.26 -6.09
N PHE A 71 -3.30 2.86 -6.86
CA PHE A 71 -3.73 1.48 -7.01
C PHE A 71 -2.84 0.80 -8.03
N ILE A 72 -2.06 -0.18 -7.60
CA ILE A 72 -0.94 -0.74 -8.35
C ILE A 72 -1.19 -2.20 -8.66
N SER A 73 -0.91 -2.60 -9.89
CA SER A 73 -0.85 -3.98 -10.33
C SER A 73 0.57 -4.28 -10.75
N ASP A 74 1.20 -5.20 -10.04
CA ASP A 74 2.51 -5.72 -10.38
C ASP A 74 2.47 -6.39 -11.77
N ASN A 75 3.45 -6.11 -12.62
CA ASN A 75 3.44 -6.64 -13.99
C ASN A 75 3.72 -8.15 -14.04
N GLU A 76 4.48 -8.69 -13.10
CA GLU A 76 4.83 -10.11 -13.04
C GLU A 76 3.70 -10.90 -12.37
N MET A 77 3.23 -10.42 -11.22
CA MET A 77 2.31 -11.18 -10.37
C MET A 77 0.85 -10.72 -10.46
N GLY A 78 0.59 -9.46 -10.86
CA GLY A 78 -0.75 -8.87 -10.75
C GLY A 78 -1.67 -9.08 -11.93
N ALA A 79 -1.13 -9.30 -13.15
CA ALA A 79 -1.93 -9.51 -14.37
C ALA A 79 -3.04 -8.44 -14.62
N GLY A 80 -2.87 -7.22 -14.12
CA GLY A 80 -3.87 -6.14 -14.19
C GLY A 80 -4.85 -6.06 -13.00
N LEU A 81 -4.76 -7.00 -12.06
CA LEU A 81 -5.45 -6.98 -10.77
C LEU A 81 -4.65 -6.19 -9.74
N LEU A 82 -5.35 -5.55 -8.80
CA LEU A 82 -4.74 -4.80 -7.72
C LEU A 82 -3.86 -5.70 -6.83
N THR A 83 -2.58 -5.43 -6.73
CA THR A 83 -1.65 -6.16 -5.84
C THR A 83 -0.96 -5.27 -4.82
N ALA A 84 -0.97 -3.94 -5.03
CA ALA A 84 -0.44 -2.99 -4.08
C ALA A 84 -1.23 -1.67 -4.07
N LEU A 85 -1.18 -0.97 -2.95
CA LEU A 85 -1.77 0.35 -2.78
C LEU A 85 -0.77 1.25 -2.04
N ALA A 86 -0.26 2.27 -2.72
CA ALA A 86 0.54 3.32 -2.09
C ALA A 86 -0.35 4.49 -1.69
N ILE A 87 -0.10 5.06 -0.51
CA ILE A 87 -0.86 6.17 0.06
C ILE A 87 0.09 7.19 0.67
N ALA A 88 -0.10 8.47 0.36
CA ALA A 88 0.63 9.57 0.99
C ALA A 88 -0.13 10.90 0.90
N GLN A 89 0.16 11.81 1.82
CA GLN A 89 -0.24 13.21 1.74
C GLN A 89 0.96 14.03 1.26
N ASP A 90 1.17 14.08 -0.06
CA ASP A 90 2.35 14.70 -0.67
C ASP A 90 2.01 15.70 -1.79
N GLY A 91 0.80 16.27 -1.74
CA GLY A 91 0.32 17.31 -2.67
C GLY A 91 -0.51 16.75 -3.82
N ILE A 92 -0.79 17.56 -4.85
CA ILE A 92 -1.56 17.09 -6.03
C ILE A 92 -0.59 16.78 -7.16
N HIS A 93 -0.60 15.54 -7.65
CA HIS A 93 0.19 15.12 -8.80
C HIS A 93 -0.66 15.10 -10.07
N LYS A 94 -0.07 15.49 -11.20
CA LYS A 94 -0.78 15.72 -12.46
C LYS A 94 -1.45 14.45 -13.02
N GLU A 95 -0.86 13.29 -12.78
CA GLU A 95 -1.37 11.98 -13.20
C GLU A 95 -2.43 11.40 -12.27
N CYS A 96 -2.62 11.99 -11.08
CA CYS A 96 -3.64 11.60 -10.14
C CYS A 96 -4.95 12.32 -10.49
N ALA A 97 -6.00 11.56 -10.76
CA ALA A 97 -7.30 12.13 -11.03
C ALA A 97 -7.99 12.49 -9.72
N LYS A 98 -8.56 13.69 -9.66
CA LYS A 98 -9.40 14.09 -8.53
C LYS A 98 -10.61 13.15 -8.42
N THR A 99 -10.83 12.58 -7.24
CA THR A 99 -12.04 11.81 -6.94
C THR A 99 -12.97 12.60 -6.03
N THR A 100 -14.27 12.54 -6.30
CA THR A 100 -15.32 13.03 -5.39
C THR A 100 -15.87 11.92 -4.48
N GLU A 101 -15.58 10.66 -4.83
CA GLU A 101 -15.93 9.51 -4.00
C GLU A 101 -14.89 9.38 -2.88
N HIS A 102 -15.38 9.22 -1.65
CA HIS A 102 -14.53 9.01 -0.49
C HIS A 102 -13.78 7.68 -0.61
N VAL A 103 -12.44 7.74 -0.48
CA VAL A 103 -11.58 6.56 -0.44
C VAL A 103 -11.27 6.24 1.01
N SER A 104 -11.66 5.06 1.47
CA SER A 104 -11.35 4.56 2.81
C SER A 104 -10.45 3.34 2.70
N VAL A 105 -9.34 3.38 3.42
CA VAL A 105 -8.37 2.29 3.52
C VAL A 105 -8.09 2.02 4.99
N SER A 106 -8.23 0.77 5.40
CA SER A 106 -7.89 0.35 6.76
C SER A 106 -7.24 -1.02 6.79
N VAL A 107 -6.39 -1.22 7.78
CA VAL A 107 -5.83 -2.53 8.14
C VAL A 107 -6.15 -2.72 9.63
N ALA A 108 -6.68 -3.89 9.99
CA ALA A 108 -7.26 -4.09 11.31
C ALA A 108 -6.22 -3.94 12.43
N ASN A 109 -6.44 -2.97 13.33
CA ASN A 109 -5.55 -2.62 14.44
C ASN A 109 -4.15 -2.14 14.03
N VAL A 110 -3.98 -1.72 12.77
CA VAL A 110 -2.70 -1.24 12.23
C VAL A 110 -2.87 0.21 11.76
N PRO A 111 -2.19 1.18 12.39
CA PRO A 111 -2.32 2.58 12.01
C PRO A 111 -1.57 2.86 10.70
N LEU A 112 -2.13 3.70 9.82
CA LEU A 112 -1.51 4.04 8.52
C LEU A 112 -0.81 5.42 8.58
N LEU A 113 -1.33 6.41 7.85
CA LEU A 113 -0.66 7.72 7.67
C LEU A 113 -0.46 8.54 8.95
N ASN A 114 -1.34 8.42 9.94
CA ASN A 114 -1.26 9.19 11.19
C ASN A 114 -0.35 8.56 12.24
N ALA A 115 0.36 7.47 11.91
CA ALA A 115 1.24 6.79 12.84
C ALA A 115 2.58 7.53 13.04
N THR A 116 3.17 7.34 14.21
CA THR A 116 4.56 7.66 14.52
C THR A 116 5.37 6.40 14.74
N HIS A 117 6.70 6.52 14.80
CA HIS A 117 7.57 5.46 15.30
C HIS A 117 7.08 4.91 16.64
N GLY A 118 6.70 5.78 17.58
CA GLY A 118 6.20 5.39 18.90
C GLY A 118 4.96 4.51 18.84
N ASN A 119 3.99 4.85 17.98
CA ASN A 119 2.78 4.04 17.80
C ASN A 119 3.10 2.62 17.31
N LEU A 120 4.04 2.50 16.37
CA LEU A 120 4.42 1.22 15.80
C LEU A 120 5.29 0.37 16.76
N VAL A 121 6.18 1.01 17.52
CA VAL A 121 6.93 0.35 18.61
C VAL A 121 5.98 -0.19 19.67
N GLU A 122 4.97 0.57 20.06
CA GLU A 122 3.98 0.14 21.06
C GLU A 122 3.15 -1.05 20.55
N LEU A 123 2.69 -0.99 19.29
CA LEU A 123 1.88 -2.04 18.68
C LEU A 123 2.64 -3.35 18.51
N LEU A 124 3.93 -3.28 18.12
CA LEU A 124 4.70 -4.45 17.69
C LEU A 124 5.76 -4.91 18.70
N GLY A 125 6.07 -4.08 19.70
CA GLY A 125 7.10 -4.36 20.71
C GLY A 125 8.53 -4.36 20.17
N LYS A 126 8.76 -3.85 18.96
CA LYS A 126 10.04 -3.86 18.25
C LYS A 126 10.72 -2.51 18.35
N LYS A 127 11.82 -2.40 19.10
CA LYS A 127 12.52 -1.12 19.35
C LYS A 127 13.34 -0.64 18.15
N GLU A 128 13.73 -1.56 17.28
CA GLU A 128 14.44 -1.31 16.03
C GLU A 128 13.65 -0.39 15.08
N ILE A 129 12.31 -0.40 15.18
CA ILE A 129 11.40 0.49 14.44
C ILE A 129 11.83 1.95 14.58
N ALA A 130 12.16 2.39 15.80
CA ALA A 130 12.47 3.80 16.09
C ALA A 130 13.75 4.35 15.43
N LYS A 131 14.53 3.50 14.73
CA LYS A 131 15.79 3.87 14.09
C LYS A 131 15.73 3.83 12.56
N ASN A 132 14.65 3.31 11.98
CA ASN A 132 14.58 3.02 10.56
C ASN A 132 13.73 4.07 9.84
N ASN A 133 14.27 4.67 8.78
CA ASN A 133 13.52 5.63 7.96
C ASN A 133 12.47 4.95 7.06
N ALA A 134 12.57 3.64 6.88
CA ALA A 134 11.56 2.82 6.26
C ALA A 134 11.64 1.38 6.76
N MET A 135 10.51 0.68 6.76
CA MET A 135 10.39 -0.71 7.22
C MET A 135 9.23 -1.41 6.55
N LEU A 136 9.31 -2.73 6.44
CA LEU A 136 8.26 -3.56 5.86
C LEU A 136 7.80 -4.57 6.91
N PHE A 137 6.50 -4.58 7.19
CA PHE A 137 5.87 -5.65 7.94
C PHE A 137 5.21 -6.63 6.98
N TYR A 138 5.38 -7.91 7.24
CA TYR A 138 4.74 -8.95 6.45
C TYR A 138 4.05 -9.99 7.32
N GLN A 139 2.96 -10.52 6.79
CA GLN A 139 2.18 -11.58 7.40
C GLN A 139 1.79 -12.59 6.31
N GLU A 140 2.31 -13.81 6.46
CA GLU A 140 2.04 -14.91 5.55
C GLU A 140 0.92 -15.80 6.08
N THR A 141 0.00 -16.17 5.20
CA THR A 141 -1.10 -17.09 5.50
C THR A 141 -1.14 -18.20 4.46
N PRO A 142 -1.03 -19.47 4.86
CA PRO A 142 -1.26 -20.59 3.94
C PRO A 142 -2.66 -20.52 3.33
N VAL A 143 -2.77 -20.76 2.03
CA VAL A 143 -4.05 -20.87 1.32
C VAL A 143 -4.16 -22.23 0.63
N LYS A 144 -5.18 -22.43 -0.22
CA LYS A 144 -5.43 -23.73 -0.85
C LYS A 144 -4.29 -24.14 -1.78
N ASN A 145 -4.11 -25.45 -1.97
CA ASN A 145 -3.18 -26.04 -2.94
C ASN A 145 -1.70 -25.72 -2.70
N GLY A 146 -1.31 -25.45 -1.45
CA GLY A 146 0.10 -25.22 -1.08
C GLY A 146 0.60 -23.80 -1.35
N PHE A 147 -0.24 -22.89 -1.85
CA PHE A 147 0.10 -21.48 -2.00
C PHE A 147 0.16 -20.77 -0.64
N ILE A 148 0.94 -19.69 -0.58
CA ILE A 148 1.04 -18.77 0.54
C ILE A 148 0.58 -17.39 0.06
N ARG A 149 -0.28 -16.75 0.85
CA ARG A 149 -0.64 -15.35 0.65
C ARG A 149 0.18 -14.49 1.60
N SER A 150 1.02 -13.63 1.05
CA SER A 150 1.79 -12.62 1.78
C SER A 150 1.06 -11.29 1.73
N ASN A 151 0.72 -10.74 2.90
CA ASN A 151 0.22 -9.37 3.04
C ASN A 151 1.34 -8.52 3.63
N THR A 152 1.54 -7.31 3.11
CA THR A 152 2.58 -6.41 3.58
C THR A 152 2.05 -5.02 3.87
N VAL A 153 2.67 -4.35 4.84
CA VAL A 153 2.53 -2.90 5.05
C VAL A 153 3.93 -2.33 5.24
N SER A 154 4.36 -1.54 4.26
CA SER A 154 5.61 -0.79 4.31
C SER A 154 5.36 0.63 4.78
N TYR A 155 6.14 1.10 5.74
CA TYR A 155 6.11 2.46 6.26
C TYR A 155 7.36 3.20 5.84
N TYR A 156 7.18 4.46 5.46
CA TYR A 156 8.25 5.38 5.13
C TYR A 156 8.06 6.63 5.98
N PHE A 157 9.12 7.07 6.65
CA PHE A 157 9.06 8.14 7.65
C PHE A 157 9.72 9.42 7.15
N ASP A 158 9.21 10.55 7.64
CA ASP A 158 9.88 11.83 7.62
C ASP A 158 10.04 12.30 9.07
N GLY A 159 11.25 12.14 9.61
CA GLY A 159 11.50 12.25 11.04
C GLY A 159 10.69 11.23 11.83
N GLU A 160 9.84 11.69 12.74
CA GLU A 160 9.07 10.81 13.63
C GLU A 160 7.73 10.33 13.05
N LYS A 161 7.25 10.99 11.98
CA LYS A 161 5.93 10.75 11.41
C LYS A 161 6.01 9.91 10.15
N VAL A 162 4.98 9.11 9.90
CA VAL A 162 4.83 8.42 8.63
C VAL A 162 4.57 9.45 7.53
N ARG A 163 5.39 9.39 6.47
CA ARG A 163 5.23 10.17 5.24
C ARG A 163 4.27 9.47 4.26
N GLY A 164 4.32 8.16 4.22
CA GLY A 164 3.48 7.35 3.36
C GLY A 164 3.59 5.87 3.66
N VAL A 165 2.62 5.11 3.14
CA VAL A 165 2.54 3.67 3.31
C VAL A 165 2.34 2.97 1.98
N ILE A 166 2.89 1.76 1.85
CA ILE A 166 2.60 0.86 0.74
C ILE A 166 2.03 -0.43 1.32
N ILE A 167 0.80 -0.76 0.94
CA ILE A 167 0.13 -2.01 1.32
C ILE A 167 0.23 -2.97 0.15
N GLY A 168 0.68 -4.20 0.38
CA GLY A 168 0.80 -5.23 -0.65
C GLY A 168 0.03 -6.50 -0.30
N GLN A 169 -0.41 -7.22 -1.33
CA GLN A 169 -0.89 -8.59 -1.20
C GLN A 169 -0.54 -9.38 -2.46
N ILE A 170 0.17 -10.48 -2.28
CA ILE A 170 0.56 -11.41 -3.35
C ILE A 170 0.38 -12.85 -2.85
N THR A 171 -0.23 -13.69 -3.68
CA THR A 171 -0.33 -15.13 -3.48
C THR A 171 0.66 -15.84 -4.41
N SER A 172 1.58 -16.62 -3.84
CA SER A 172 2.63 -17.34 -4.57
C SER A 172 2.84 -18.76 -4.02
N ASN A 173 3.60 -19.56 -4.76
CA ASN A 173 4.05 -20.92 -4.38
C ASN A 173 5.50 -20.82 -3.90
#